data_AF-A0AAU9R801-F1
#
_entry.id   AF-A0AAU9R801-F1
#
_cell.length_a   1.000
_cell.length_b   1.000
_cell.length_c   1.000
_cell.angle_alpha   90.00
_cell.angle_beta   90.00
_cell.angle_gamma   90.00
#
_symmetry.space_group_name_H-M   'P 1'
#
loop_
_entity.id
_entity.type
_entity.pdbx_description
1 polymer ?
#
loop_
_entity_poly.entity_id
_entity_poly.type
_entity_poly.pdbx_seq_one_letter_code
_entity_poly.pdbx_strand_id
1 'polypeptide(L)'
;MVLHGESCGKFDIKSPAEKFFISFTDDINSTFDIISKEKITESVGWEKKTVTLSLSGNLVSDSYDMFKATITVTPREDDADGGHVLWTVEFEKTRHDVEDPVWIIDILISYLKETDENLSNI
;
A
#
# COMPACT_ATOMS: atom_id res chain seq x y z
N MET A 1 -8.33 11.69 -22.41
CA MET A 1 -8.43 11.16 -21.04
C MET A 1 -7.50 9.98 -20.97
N VAL A 2 -6.63 9.93 -19.97
CA VAL A 2 -5.62 8.88 -19.81
C VAL A 2 -6.25 7.71 -19.04
N LEU A 3 -6.08 6.50 -19.58
CA LEU A 3 -6.45 5.25 -18.89
C LEU A 3 -5.52 4.98 -17.70
N HIS A 4 -4.32 5.56 -17.73
CA HIS A 4 -3.33 5.47 -16.67
C HIS A 4 -3.54 6.61 -15.66
N GLY A 5 -3.58 6.25 -14.39
CA GLY A 5 -3.60 7.17 -13.26
C GLY A 5 -2.56 6.79 -12.22
N GLU A 6 -2.16 7.78 -11.44
CA GLU A 6 -1.31 7.61 -10.27
C GLU A 6 -1.95 8.38 -9.12
N SER A 7 -1.98 7.76 -7.94
CA SER A 7 -2.33 8.40 -6.69
C SER A 7 -1.22 8.16 -5.68
N CYS A 8 -0.74 9.22 -5.04
CA CYS A 8 0.26 9.11 -3.99
C CYS A 8 -0.14 9.91 -2.75
N GLY A 9 0.39 9.50 -1.60
CA GLY A 9 0.16 10.19 -0.35
C GLY A 9 1.17 9.78 0.71
N LYS A 10 1.16 10.53 1.81
CA LYS A 10 2.02 10.27 2.97
C LYS A 10 1.28 10.50 4.26
N PHE A 11 1.65 9.75 5.30
CA PHE A 11 1.20 10.00 6.66
C PHE A 11 2.28 9.57 7.66
N ASP A 12 2.26 10.20 8.83
CA ASP A 12 3.11 9.86 9.97
C ASP A 12 2.58 8.61 10.69
N ILE A 13 3.49 7.74 11.11
CA ILE A 13 3.22 6.59 11.98
C ILE A 13 3.90 6.81 13.34
N LYS A 14 3.24 6.34 14.40
CA LYS A 14 3.78 6.41 15.77
C LYS A 14 4.77 5.30 16.05
N SER A 15 4.58 4.16 15.42
CA SER A 15 5.41 2.97 15.61
C SER A 15 6.77 3.12 14.91
N PRO A 16 7.81 2.42 15.39
CA PRO A 16 9.10 2.40 14.72
C PRO A 16 8.97 1.89 13.29
N ALA A 17 9.56 2.62 12.33
CA ALA A 17 9.52 2.29 10.90
C ALA A 17 9.89 0.83 10.59
N GLU A 18 10.85 0.26 11.32
CA GLU A 18 11.27 -1.14 11.13
C GLU A 18 10.24 -2.15 11.61
N LYS A 19 9.69 -1.96 12.81
CA LYS A 19 8.61 -2.83 13.33
C LYS A 19 7.38 -2.77 12.43
N PHE A 20 7.01 -1.55 12.02
CA PHE A 20 5.93 -1.32 11.08
C PHE A 20 6.16 -2.08 9.78
N PHE A 21 7.33 -1.91 9.16
CA PHE A 21 7.66 -2.55 7.89
C PHE A 21 7.60 -4.08 8.00
N ILE A 22 8.15 -4.67 9.06
CA ILE A 22 8.11 -6.13 9.28
C ILE A 22 6.66 -6.62 9.40
N SER A 23 5.87 -6.01 10.29
CA SER A 23 4.48 -6.43 10.52
C SER A 23 3.63 -6.29 9.26
N PHE A 24 3.82 -5.20 8.53
CA PHE A 24 3.16 -4.96 7.26
C PHE A 24 3.57 -6.02 6.23
N THR A 25 4.86 -6.33 6.06
CA THR A 25 5.30 -7.35 5.07
C THR A 25 4.83 -8.76 5.41
N ASP A 26 4.59 -9.07 6.68
CA ASP A 26 4.05 -10.35 7.12
C ASP A 26 2.55 -10.45 6.79
N ASP A 27 1.79 -9.42 7.17
CA ASP A 27 0.32 -9.45 7.14
C ASP A 27 -0.26 -9.11 5.76
N ILE A 28 0.46 -8.32 4.94
CA ILE A 28 0.04 -7.91 3.60
C ILE A 28 -0.28 -9.08 2.65
N ASN A 29 0.23 -10.27 2.92
CA ASN A 29 -0.10 -11.47 2.13
C ASN A 29 -1.53 -11.93 2.37
N SER A 30 -2.09 -11.66 3.56
CA SER A 30 -3.45 -12.04 3.89
C SER A 30 -4.47 -10.94 3.62
N THR A 31 -4.11 -9.66 3.77
CA THR A 31 -5.05 -8.53 3.68
C THR A 31 -5.67 -8.35 2.29
N PHE A 32 -4.92 -8.61 1.22
CA PHE A 32 -5.31 -8.29 -0.16
C PHE A 32 -6.10 -9.39 -0.87
N ASP A 33 -6.29 -10.55 -0.23
CA ASP A 33 -6.98 -11.71 -0.81
C ASP A 33 -8.47 -11.42 -1.08
N ILE A 34 -9.07 -10.50 -0.32
CA ILE A 34 -10.47 -10.08 -0.50
C ILE A 34 -10.68 -9.18 -1.73
N ILE A 35 -9.65 -8.44 -2.16
CA ILE A 35 -9.76 -7.44 -3.25
C ILE A 35 -9.08 -7.90 -4.54
N SER A 36 -8.05 -8.73 -4.44
CA SER A 36 -7.32 -9.29 -5.58
C SER A 36 -7.26 -10.81 -5.47
N LYS A 37 -7.45 -11.50 -6.59
CA LYS A 37 -7.28 -12.97 -6.65
C LYS A 37 -5.80 -13.34 -6.78
N GLU A 38 -5.06 -12.51 -7.48
CA GLU A 38 -3.64 -12.70 -7.76
C GLU A 38 -2.89 -11.48 -7.26
N LYS A 39 -1.94 -11.70 -6.36
CA LYS A 39 -1.06 -10.69 -5.84
C LYS A 39 0.36 -11.10 -6.14
N ILE A 40 1.10 -10.22 -6.80
CA ILE A 40 2.51 -10.41 -7.12
C ILE A 40 3.32 -9.40 -6.31
N THR A 41 4.10 -9.89 -5.34
CA THR A 41 5.10 -9.06 -4.68
C THR A 41 6.28 -8.88 -5.64
N GLU A 42 6.36 -7.75 -6.32
CA GLU A 42 7.38 -7.48 -7.33
C GLU A 42 8.77 -7.27 -6.71
N SER A 43 8.82 -6.55 -5.58
CA SER A 43 10.09 -6.28 -4.89
C SER A 43 9.88 -5.96 -3.42
N VAL A 44 10.78 -6.47 -2.58
CA VAL A 44 10.91 -6.09 -1.17
C VAL A 44 12.33 -5.57 -0.96
N GLY A 45 12.47 -4.26 -0.81
CA GLY A 45 13.73 -3.59 -0.51
C GLY A 45 13.87 -3.32 0.98
N TRP A 46 14.47 -4.26 1.72
CA TRP A 46 14.67 -4.13 3.17
C TRP A 46 15.54 -2.93 3.57
N GLU A 47 16.52 -2.56 2.75
CA GLU A 47 17.40 -1.40 3.01
C GLU A 47 16.63 -0.07 2.96
N LYS A 48 15.75 0.07 1.98
CA LYS A 48 14.91 1.27 1.80
C LYS A 48 13.56 1.16 2.49
N LYS A 49 13.26 0.01 3.09
CA LYS A 49 11.95 -0.35 3.65
C LYS A 49 10.83 -0.04 2.64
N THR A 50 11.06 -0.47 1.40
CA THR A 50 10.11 -0.31 0.29
C THR A 50 9.57 -1.66 -0.11
N VAL A 51 8.26 -1.77 -0.32
CA VAL A 51 7.63 -2.90 -1.00
C VAL A 51 6.91 -2.41 -2.24
N THR A 52 6.90 -3.24 -3.27
CA THR A 52 6.14 -3.01 -4.50
C THR A 52 5.32 -4.25 -4.79
N LEU A 53 4.03 -4.04 -5.02
CA LEU A 53 3.05 -5.10 -5.16
C LEU A 53 2.19 -4.79 -6.37
N SER A 54 1.92 -5.79 -7.18
CA SER A 54 0.95 -5.74 -8.27
C SER A 54 -0.25 -6.59 -7.90
N LEU A 55 -1.44 -6.00 -7.97
CA LEU A 55 -2.72 -6.64 -7.69
C LEU A 55 -3.43 -6.89 -9.01
N SER A 56 -3.94 -8.11 -9.19
CA SER A 56 -4.75 -8.51 -10.32
C SER A 56 -5.83 -9.52 -9.92
N GLY A 57 -6.84 -9.67 -10.78
CA GLY A 57 -7.96 -10.57 -10.55
C GLY A 57 -8.96 -10.08 -9.49
N ASN A 58 -10.07 -10.81 -9.39
CA ASN A 58 -11.24 -10.43 -8.59
C ASN A 58 -11.75 -9.02 -8.97
N LEU A 59 -12.07 -8.18 -7.98
CA LEU A 59 -12.67 -6.86 -8.17
C LEU A 59 -11.74 -5.87 -8.90
N VAL A 60 -10.43 -6.10 -8.86
CA VAL A 60 -9.46 -5.28 -9.59
C VAL A 60 -9.63 -5.47 -11.10
N SER A 61 -9.68 -6.71 -11.61
CA SER A 61 -9.72 -6.98 -13.06
C SER A 61 -11.02 -6.57 -13.76
N ASP A 62 -12.12 -6.38 -13.03
CA ASP A 62 -13.37 -5.85 -13.62
C ASP A 62 -13.28 -4.37 -14.02
N SER A 63 -12.35 -3.63 -13.39
CA SER A 63 -12.25 -2.17 -13.48
C SER A 63 -10.86 -1.69 -13.92
N TYR A 64 -9.81 -2.42 -13.57
CA TYR A 64 -8.41 -2.04 -13.79
C TYR A 64 -7.62 -3.19 -14.42
N ASP A 65 -6.94 -2.90 -15.53
CA ASP A 65 -6.00 -3.83 -16.19
C ASP A 65 -4.71 -3.98 -15.37
N MET A 66 -4.29 -2.89 -14.73
CA MET A 66 -3.13 -2.86 -13.85
C MET A 66 -3.47 -2.12 -12.56
N PHE A 67 -3.04 -2.67 -11.43
CA PHE A 67 -3.03 -1.97 -10.16
C PHE A 67 -1.75 -2.31 -9.42
N LYS A 68 -0.96 -1.31 -9.09
CA LYS A 68 0.36 -1.47 -8.48
C LYS A 68 0.51 -0.52 -7.31
N ALA A 69 0.83 -1.06 -6.15
CA ALA A 69 1.03 -0.31 -4.91
C ALA A 69 2.51 -0.40 -4.48
N THR A 70 3.14 0.76 -4.35
CA THR A 70 4.51 0.92 -3.83
C THR A 70 4.44 1.63 -2.49
N ILE A 71 4.86 0.95 -1.42
CA ILE A 71 4.84 1.49 -0.05
C ILE A 71 6.27 1.60 0.43
N THR A 72 6.66 2.78 0.91
CA THR A 72 7.99 3.06 1.46
C THR A 72 7.85 3.61 2.87
N VAL A 73 8.59 3.02 3.81
CA VAL A 73 8.54 3.40 5.22
C VAL A 73 9.88 4.03 5.61
N THR A 74 9.86 5.31 5.94
CA THR A 74 11.06 6.06 6.32
C THR A 74 11.07 6.30 7.82
N PRO A 75 12.20 6.06 8.52
CA PRO A 75 12.33 6.46 9.92
C PRO A 75 12.32 7.98 10.03
N ARG A 76 11.83 8.50 11.17
CA ARG A 76 11.93 9.93 11.48
C ARG A 76 13.39 10.25 11.86
N GLU A 77 13.89 11.40 11.39
CA GLU A 77 15.29 11.79 11.58
C GLU A 77 15.60 12.24 13.03
N ASP A 78 14.62 12.82 13.72
CA ASP A 78 14.72 13.15 15.13
C ASP A 78 14.35 11.89 15.95
N ASP A 79 15.17 11.53 16.95
CA ASP A 79 15.11 10.40 17.93
C ASP A 79 13.75 10.14 18.66
N ALA A 80 12.62 10.60 18.13
CA ALA A 80 11.29 10.21 18.52
C ALA A 80 10.88 8.89 17.84
N ASP A 81 10.37 7.96 18.64
CA ASP A 81 9.69 6.74 18.18
C ASP A 81 8.67 7.11 17.09
N GLY A 82 8.77 6.48 15.91
CA GLY A 82 7.90 6.76 14.76
C GLY A 82 8.55 6.66 13.38
N GLY A 83 7.83 7.12 12.37
CA GLY A 83 8.26 7.15 10.97
C GLY A 83 7.24 7.81 10.05
N HIS A 84 7.50 7.76 8.74
CA HIS A 84 6.58 8.20 7.71
C HIS A 84 6.37 7.10 6.69
N VAL A 85 5.11 6.85 6.35
CA VAL A 85 4.72 5.95 5.27
C VAL A 85 4.40 6.79 4.05
N LEU A 86 5.12 6.54 2.97
CA LEU A 86 4.84 7.03 1.63
C LEU A 86 4.19 5.89 0.85
N TRP A 87 3.01 6.13 0.29
CA TRP A 87 2.34 5.18 -0.57
C TRP A 87 2.13 5.80 -1.95
N THR A 88 2.37 5.01 -2.99
CA THR A 88 2.12 5.34 -4.39
C THR A 88 1.34 4.21 -5.01
N VAL A 89 0.23 4.51 -5.65
CA VAL A 89 -0.63 3.57 -6.34
C VAL A 89 -0.73 3.98 -7.80
N GLU A 90 -0.22 3.13 -8.67
CA GLU A 90 -0.31 3.25 -10.12
C GLU A 90 -1.42 2.32 -10.61
N PHE A 91 -2.30 2.82 -11.47
CA PHE A 91 -3.40 2.02 -11.99
C PHE A 91 -3.68 2.31 -13.47
N GLU A 92 -4.12 1.28 -14.17
CA GLU A 92 -4.60 1.36 -15.54
C GLU A 92 -6.06 0.91 -15.57
N LYS A 93 -6.96 1.79 -16.00
CA LYS A 93 -8.38 1.51 -16.14
C LYS A 93 -8.64 0.68 -17.40
N THR A 94 -9.57 -0.27 -17.32
CA THR A 94 -10.01 -1.04 -18.50
C THR A 94 -10.77 -0.19 -19.51
N ARG A 95 -11.40 0.90 -19.05
CA ARG A 95 -12.17 1.84 -19.88
C ARG A 95 -12.27 3.22 -19.22
N HIS A 96 -12.61 4.22 -20.01
CA HIS A 96 -12.68 5.63 -19.60
C HIS A 96 -13.77 5.92 -18.56
N ASP A 97 -14.79 5.06 -18.47
CA ASP A 97 -15.94 5.20 -17.59
C ASP A 97 -15.68 4.67 -16.17
N VAL A 98 -14.54 3.97 -15.97
CA VAL A 98 -14.16 3.51 -14.64
C VAL A 98 -13.70 4.70 -13.81
N GLU A 99 -14.22 4.80 -12.58
CA GLU A 99 -13.78 5.80 -11.62
C GLU A 99 -12.35 5.52 -11.16
N ASP A 100 -11.73 6.45 -10.43
CA ASP A 100 -10.44 6.18 -9.83
C ASP A 100 -10.59 5.18 -8.67
N PRO A 101 -9.58 4.35 -8.35
CA PRO A 101 -9.66 3.31 -7.33
C PRO A 101 -9.56 3.88 -5.90
N VAL A 102 -10.27 4.99 -5.63
CA VAL A 102 -10.26 5.68 -4.34
C VAL A 102 -10.61 4.72 -3.22
N TRP A 103 -11.62 3.86 -3.42
CA TRP A 103 -12.03 2.87 -2.41
C TRP A 103 -10.94 1.82 -2.12
N ILE A 104 -10.15 1.38 -3.11
CA ILE A 104 -9.02 0.44 -2.90
C ILE A 104 -7.91 1.15 -2.13
N ILE A 105 -7.63 2.40 -2.51
CA ILE A 105 -6.63 3.25 -1.85
C ILE A 105 -7.03 3.50 -0.39
N ASP A 106 -8.30 3.77 -0.11
CA ASP A 106 -8.81 3.95 1.26
C ASP A 106 -8.67 2.68 2.11
N ILE A 107 -8.92 1.50 1.55
CA ILE A 107 -8.69 0.21 2.23
C ILE A 107 -7.21 0.04 2.56
N LEU A 108 -6.31 0.28 1.60
CA LEU A 108 -4.86 0.22 1.81
C LEU A 108 -4.41 1.19 2.91
N ILE A 109 -4.88 2.45 2.87
CA ILE A 109 -4.51 3.46 3.87
C ILE A 109 -5.06 3.09 5.25
N SER A 110 -6.31 2.63 5.32
CA SER A 110 -6.94 2.21 6.59
C SER A 110 -6.16 1.06 7.21
N TYR A 111 -5.82 0.05 6.41
CA TYR A 111 -5.00 -1.07 6.84
C TYR A 111 -3.63 -0.63 7.36
N LEU A 112 -2.94 0.26 6.65
CA LEU A 112 -1.64 0.77 7.11
C LEU A 112 -1.77 1.54 8.43
N LYS A 113 -2.86 2.30 8.63
CA LYS A 113 -3.13 2.98 9.90
C LYS A 113 -3.45 2.00 11.02
N GLU A 114 -4.26 0.98 10.76
CA GLU A 114 -4.57 -0.08 11.71
C GLU A 114 -3.31 -0.86 12.13
N THR A 115 -2.39 -1.10 11.19
CA THR A 115 -1.08 -1.71 11.48
C THR A 115 -0.26 -0.84 12.44
N ASP A 116 -0.24 0.48 12.23
CA ASP A 116 0.42 1.42 13.15
C ASP A 116 -0.26 1.45 14.53
N GLU A 117 -1.59 1.50 14.58
CA GLU A 117 -2.33 1.50 15.84
C GLU A 117 -2.12 0.21 16.64
N ASN A 118 -2.11 -0.95 15.96
CA ASN A 118 -1.82 -2.24 16.60
C ASN A 118 -0.42 -2.30 17.17
N LEU A 119 0.58 -1.76 16.48
CA LEU A 119 1.97 -1.74 16.94
C LEU A 119 2.23 -0.66 18.01
N SER A 120 1.48 0.44 17.99
CA SER A 120 1.57 1.53 18.97
C SER A 120 0.85 1.21 20.29
N ASN A 121 -0.04 0.21 20.31
CA ASN A 121 -0.80 -0.22 21.49
C ASN A 121 -0.13 -1.37 22.28
N ILE A 122 1.10 -1.77 21.91
CA ILE A 122 1.89 -2.84 22.54
C ILE A 122 3.08 -2.26 23.29
#